data_AF-A0A0L0NF80-F1
#
_entry.id   AF-A0A0L0NF80-F1
#
_cell.length_a   1.000
_cell.length_b   1.000
_cell.length_c   1.000
_cell.angle_alpha   90.00
_cell.angle_beta   90.00
_cell.angle_gamma   90.00
#
_symmetry.space_group_name_H-M   'P 1'
#
loop_
_entity.id
_entity.type
_entity.pdbx_description
1 polymer ?
#
loop_
_entity_poly.entity_id
_entity_poly.type
_entity_poly.pdbx_seq_one_letter_code
_entity_poly.pdbx_strand_id
1 'polypeptide(L)'
;MPPKAATKKRPLDAADANSGANSNAGASAAKKPRAAAKPATKPAAKPPAKPAAKPPAKPAAKTAAKPTTAKPKAMAAKATASKAKDAPVPVPSIRRIPRGPNGDVFMPQVMPRECVSVIENIPMPGWWVSGIDATPGREMTLGCRRWWHEHGEWLDANKKALKLKAADWKRREEAMSKPDELEEDWGNHDWDFVCTQEPGNDDDDDEEDEFEEDEDEDCKDNSGDEAGDDAPKKTNGGAAVTEDFGGFSRPSNVTRTSLAAWGGIEVFENIFIWFASVVKKASTKWRDIWCEVEGLAMFLRSGLADFTMTDDPEKGANVVELIGLMTLTALRIIKEKGGFVPGGEVPNFGLILSIVIKRGWELGAVYCDESSHTSWVYPVLEMAKEAGIQVAGDPGYERTLKEIEDDGDDMTPEETEKWEKTLTVQLGAYKSEYAPSRGYGGNGGSVGGSNFDITMMSAAERKKYRLGSGLM
;
A
#
# COMPACT_ATOMS: atom_id res chain seq x y z
N MET A 1 47.47 0.40 53.86
CA MET A 1 48.65 -0.31 53.31
C MET A 1 48.27 -0.82 51.93
N PRO A 2 48.78 -0.24 50.83
CA PRO A 2 48.54 -0.74 49.48
C PRO A 2 49.74 -1.56 48.97
N PRO A 3 49.54 -2.59 48.12
CA PRO A 3 50.63 -3.16 47.35
C PRO A 3 50.88 -2.36 46.06
N LYS A 4 52.17 -2.26 45.74
CA LYS A 4 52.78 -1.51 44.64
C LYS A 4 52.80 -2.32 43.34
N ALA A 5 52.63 -1.59 42.24
CA ALA A 5 53.40 -1.59 40.98
C ALA A 5 53.60 -2.88 40.15
N ALA A 6 53.30 -2.77 38.84
CA ALA A 6 54.31 -2.94 37.78
C ALA A 6 53.82 -2.43 36.41
N THR A 7 54.36 -1.28 35.99
CA THR A 7 54.42 -0.79 34.61
C THR A 7 55.45 -1.56 33.79
N LYS A 8 55.12 -1.91 32.53
CA LYS A 8 56.11 -2.17 31.47
C LYS A 8 55.71 -1.46 30.17
N LYS A 9 56.48 -0.43 29.84
CA LYS A 9 56.69 0.14 28.48
C LYS A 9 58.06 -0.33 28.01
N ARG A 10 58.22 -0.72 26.72
CA ARG A 10 59.40 -0.47 25.85
C ARG A 10 59.25 -1.17 24.46
N PRO A 11 60.07 -0.85 23.43
CA PRO A 11 59.89 0.29 22.52
C PRO A 11 60.04 -0.08 21.02
N LEU A 12 60.02 0.97 20.19
CA LEU A 12 60.41 1.11 18.78
C LEU A 12 61.68 0.36 18.36
N ASP A 13 61.75 -0.11 17.11
CA ASP A 13 62.74 0.36 16.13
C ASP A 13 62.39 -0.05 14.69
N ALA A 14 62.79 0.83 13.77
CA ALA A 14 62.61 0.80 12.32
C ALA A 14 63.79 0.10 11.61
N ALA A 15 63.59 -0.37 10.37
CA ALA A 15 64.37 0.01 9.19
C ALA A 15 64.10 -0.88 7.96
N ASP A 16 63.76 -0.19 6.87
CA ASP A 16 64.28 -0.30 5.49
C ASP A 16 64.15 -1.58 4.61
N ALA A 17 63.52 -1.30 3.46
CA ALA A 17 63.95 -1.57 2.08
C ALA A 17 64.35 -3.00 1.66
N ASN A 18 63.64 -3.56 0.67
CA ASN A 18 64.21 -3.72 -0.66
C ASN A 18 63.17 -4.09 -1.74
N SER A 19 63.49 -3.62 -2.93
CA SER A 19 62.97 -3.88 -4.27
C SER A 19 62.69 -5.35 -4.64
N GLY A 20 61.67 -5.53 -5.48
CA GLY A 20 61.38 -6.75 -6.22
C GLY A 20 60.61 -6.41 -7.50
N ALA A 21 61.34 -6.29 -8.60
CA ALA A 21 60.81 -6.15 -9.94
C ALA A 21 60.00 -7.39 -10.34
N ASN A 22 58.90 -7.22 -11.10
CA ASN A 22 58.62 -8.16 -12.16
C ASN A 22 57.90 -7.50 -13.34
N SER A 23 58.48 -7.74 -14.50
CA SER A 23 58.06 -7.41 -15.85
C SER A 23 56.89 -8.27 -16.31
N ASN A 24 55.94 -7.71 -17.07
CA ASN A 24 55.65 -8.31 -18.37
C ASN A 24 55.06 -7.31 -19.36
N ALA A 25 55.59 -7.38 -20.57
CA ALA A 25 55.24 -6.58 -21.72
C ALA A 25 54.23 -7.33 -22.60
N GLY A 26 53.49 -6.57 -23.42
CA GLY A 26 53.01 -7.03 -24.71
C GLY A 26 51.49 -7.14 -24.85
N ALA A 27 50.90 -6.17 -25.55
CA ALA A 27 50.29 -6.37 -26.87
C ALA A 27 49.30 -5.25 -27.17
N SER A 28 49.77 -4.31 -28.00
CA SER A 28 48.97 -3.29 -28.66
C SER A 28 48.13 -3.94 -29.77
N ALA A 29 46.81 -3.81 -29.71
CA ALA A 29 45.89 -4.21 -30.78
C ALA A 29 45.12 -2.98 -31.31
N ALA A 30 45.56 -2.55 -32.49
CA ALA A 30 44.87 -1.85 -33.57
C ALA A 30 43.48 -1.23 -33.31
N LYS A 31 43.46 0.11 -33.36
CA LYS A 31 42.30 0.95 -33.68
C LYS A 31 41.67 0.53 -35.02
N LYS A 32 40.42 0.11 -34.98
CA LYS A 32 39.55 -0.10 -36.15
C LYS A 32 39.04 1.28 -36.66
N PRO A 33 39.12 1.60 -37.95
CA PRO A 33 38.61 2.86 -38.48
C PRO A 33 37.07 2.89 -38.48
N ARG A 34 36.53 3.99 -37.95
CA ARG A 34 35.11 4.34 -37.89
C ARG A 34 34.61 4.62 -39.31
N ALA A 35 33.64 3.84 -39.76
CA ALA A 35 33.01 3.98 -41.06
C ALA A 35 32.28 5.32 -41.21
N ALA A 36 32.37 5.86 -42.42
CA ALA A 36 31.85 7.15 -42.84
C ALA A 36 30.34 7.29 -42.68
N ALA A 37 29.94 8.50 -42.30
CA ALA A 37 28.57 8.97 -42.22
C ALA A 37 27.86 8.87 -43.58
N LYS A 38 26.67 8.26 -43.58
CA LYS A 38 25.71 8.38 -44.68
C LYS A 38 25.01 9.76 -44.60
N PRO A 39 24.74 10.40 -45.75
CA PRO A 39 24.14 11.73 -45.81
C PRO A 39 22.65 11.70 -45.42
N ALA A 40 22.27 12.71 -44.65
CA ALA A 40 20.92 12.98 -44.19
C ALA A 40 19.96 13.22 -45.36
N THR A 41 18.90 12.41 -45.42
CA THR A 41 17.72 12.64 -46.25
C THR A 41 16.88 13.75 -45.63
N LYS A 42 16.74 14.82 -46.40
CA LYS A 42 15.95 16.04 -46.18
C LYS A 42 14.46 15.69 -46.03
N PRO A 43 13.78 16.01 -44.92
CA PRO A 43 12.33 15.86 -44.86
C PRO A 43 11.64 16.99 -45.65
N ALA A 44 10.68 16.58 -46.48
CA ALA A 44 9.89 17.42 -47.35
C ALA A 44 9.05 18.44 -46.56
N ALA A 45 8.97 19.65 -47.12
CA ALA A 45 8.22 20.78 -46.60
C ALA A 45 6.72 20.46 -46.51
N LYS A 46 6.16 20.69 -45.33
CA LYS A 46 4.71 20.67 -45.04
C LYS A 46 4.08 21.95 -45.62
N PRO A 47 2.93 21.88 -46.30
CA PRO A 47 2.26 23.08 -46.83
C PRO A 47 1.69 23.96 -45.70
N PRO A 48 1.64 25.30 -45.88
CA PRO A 48 1.21 26.23 -44.85
C PRO A 48 -0.30 26.12 -44.57
N ALA A 49 -0.63 26.04 -43.28
CA ALA A 49 -2.00 26.09 -42.79
C ALA A 49 -2.63 27.48 -43.04
N LYS A 50 -3.85 27.46 -43.58
CA LYS A 50 -4.75 28.63 -43.67
C LYS A 50 -5.02 29.20 -42.27
N PRO A 51 -4.99 30.53 -42.07
CA PRO A 51 -5.47 31.13 -40.83
C PRO A 51 -7.00 31.03 -40.75
N ALA A 52 -7.49 30.30 -39.75
CA ALA A 52 -8.91 30.24 -39.42
C ALA A 52 -9.36 31.55 -38.76
N ALA A 53 -10.58 31.94 -39.09
CA ALA A 53 -11.20 33.21 -38.80
C ALA A 53 -11.44 33.45 -37.30
N LYS A 54 -11.29 34.73 -36.94
CA LYS A 54 -11.68 35.38 -35.69
C LYS A 54 -13.19 35.18 -35.44
N PRO A 55 -13.65 34.73 -34.25
CA PRO A 55 -15.06 34.78 -33.92
C PRO A 55 -15.51 36.22 -33.60
N PRO A 56 -16.71 36.65 -34.02
CA PRO A 56 -17.20 38.00 -33.77
C PRO A 56 -17.63 38.19 -32.31
N ALA A 57 -17.27 39.37 -31.78
CA ALA A 57 -17.72 39.86 -30.49
C ALA A 57 -19.24 39.99 -30.44
N LYS A 58 -19.85 39.48 -29.36
CA LYS A 58 -21.27 39.65 -29.05
C LYS A 58 -21.46 40.94 -28.23
N PRO A 59 -22.52 41.73 -28.46
CA PRO A 59 -22.62 43.08 -27.91
C PRO A 59 -23.12 43.10 -26.46
N ALA A 60 -22.60 44.08 -25.72
CA ALA A 60 -23.05 44.48 -24.40
C ALA A 60 -24.49 45.04 -24.46
N ALA A 61 -25.38 44.46 -23.64
CA ALA A 61 -26.66 45.06 -23.31
C ALA A 61 -26.57 45.72 -21.93
N LYS A 62 -26.68 47.05 -21.93
CA LYS A 62 -26.94 47.88 -20.76
C LYS A 62 -28.35 47.59 -20.24
N THR A 63 -28.52 47.52 -18.92
CA THR A 63 -29.71 48.08 -18.28
C THR A 63 -29.38 48.49 -16.86
N ALA A 64 -29.58 49.78 -16.62
CA ALA A 64 -29.46 50.43 -15.33
C ALA A 64 -30.71 50.16 -14.50
N ALA A 65 -30.54 49.88 -13.20
CA ALA A 65 -31.59 50.06 -12.21
C ALA A 65 -31.01 50.83 -11.02
N LYS A 66 -31.67 51.95 -10.75
CA LYS A 66 -31.37 52.99 -9.76
C LYS A 66 -31.76 52.51 -8.35
N PRO A 67 -31.05 52.94 -7.28
CA PRO A 67 -31.35 52.53 -5.92
C PRO A 67 -32.46 53.38 -5.30
N THR A 68 -33.41 52.74 -4.64
CA THR A 68 -34.36 53.40 -3.71
C THR A 68 -33.91 53.16 -2.28
N THR A 69 -33.42 54.23 -1.67
CA THR A 69 -33.15 54.39 -0.25
C THR A 69 -34.47 54.48 0.53
N ALA A 70 -34.70 53.56 1.47
CA ALA A 70 -35.73 53.68 2.48
C ALA A 70 -35.13 53.42 3.87
N LYS A 71 -35.19 54.46 4.69
CA LYS A 71 -34.78 54.57 6.09
C LYS A 71 -35.87 53.99 6.99
N PRO A 72 -35.52 53.28 8.07
CA PRO A 72 -36.20 53.55 9.34
C PRO A 72 -35.18 53.66 10.49
N LYS A 73 -35.08 54.83 11.14
CA LYS A 73 -35.84 55.24 12.33
C LYS A 73 -35.46 54.42 13.57
N ALA A 74 -34.48 54.97 14.28
CA ALA A 74 -34.08 54.55 15.62
C ALA A 74 -35.24 54.72 16.60
N MET A 75 -35.49 53.67 17.39
CA MET A 75 -36.19 53.77 18.67
C MET A 75 -35.38 53.00 19.71
N ALA A 76 -35.00 53.71 20.77
CA ALA A 76 -34.43 53.17 21.98
C ALA A 76 -35.49 52.37 22.75
N ALA A 77 -35.13 51.18 23.24
CA ALA A 77 -35.88 50.48 24.28
C ALA A 77 -34.94 49.65 25.15
N LYS A 78 -34.65 50.21 26.32
CA LYS A 78 -34.67 49.62 27.66
C LYS A 78 -34.37 48.11 27.80
N ALA A 79 -33.29 47.85 28.53
CA ALA A 79 -32.91 46.55 29.06
C ALA A 79 -34.00 45.92 29.94
N THR A 80 -34.29 44.64 29.67
CA THR A 80 -34.88 43.70 30.61
C THR A 80 -34.19 42.36 30.42
N ALA A 81 -33.52 41.89 31.48
CA ALA A 81 -32.93 40.57 31.55
C ALA A 81 -34.03 39.51 31.49
N SER A 82 -34.00 38.64 30.48
CA SER A 82 -34.84 37.44 30.40
C SER A 82 -33.97 36.20 30.24
N LYS A 83 -33.99 35.40 31.31
CA LYS A 83 -33.75 33.95 31.43
C LYS A 83 -33.25 33.22 30.17
N ALA A 84 -32.06 32.63 30.33
CA ALA A 84 -31.59 31.49 29.58
C ALA A 84 -32.68 30.41 29.50
N LYS A 85 -33.06 30.04 28.28
CA LYS A 85 -33.76 28.81 27.96
C LYS A 85 -33.15 28.22 26.69
N ASP A 86 -32.75 26.97 26.84
CA ASP A 86 -32.56 25.97 25.80
C ASP A 86 -31.45 26.26 24.79
N ALA A 87 -30.19 26.04 25.25
CA ALA A 87 -29.14 25.65 24.32
C ALA A 87 -29.57 24.32 23.65
N PRO A 88 -29.51 24.21 22.31
CA PRO A 88 -29.83 22.96 21.64
C PRO A 88 -28.90 21.86 22.16
N VAL A 89 -29.49 20.77 22.62
CA VAL A 89 -28.77 19.55 23.00
C VAL A 89 -27.87 19.17 21.81
N PRO A 90 -26.56 18.93 22.02
CA PRO A 90 -25.67 18.48 20.96
C PRO A 90 -26.26 17.22 20.34
N VAL A 91 -26.54 17.26 19.03
CA VAL A 91 -26.93 16.05 18.30
C VAL A 91 -25.73 15.11 18.33
N PRO A 92 -25.84 13.88 18.86
CA PRO A 92 -24.73 12.95 18.90
C PRO A 92 -24.19 12.71 17.49
N SER A 93 -22.86 12.66 17.37
CA SER A 93 -22.16 12.48 16.11
C SER A 93 -22.39 11.07 15.56
N ILE A 94 -23.43 10.92 14.74
CA ILE A 94 -23.69 9.68 14.00
C ILE A 94 -22.54 9.46 13.02
N ARG A 95 -21.97 8.24 12.98
CA ARG A 95 -20.96 7.84 11.99
C ARG A 95 -21.45 8.25 10.60
N ARG A 96 -20.72 9.16 9.95
CA ARG A 96 -21.09 9.63 8.62
C ARG A 96 -20.79 8.53 7.62
N ILE A 97 -21.84 7.87 7.14
CA ILE A 97 -21.74 7.00 5.96
C ILE A 97 -21.16 7.85 4.83
N PRO A 98 -20.10 7.37 4.15
CA PRO A 98 -19.61 8.03 2.96
C PRO A 98 -20.79 8.28 2.02
N ARG A 99 -20.98 9.54 1.61
CA ARG A 99 -21.97 9.87 0.59
C ARG A 99 -21.26 9.96 -0.75
N GLY A 100 -21.96 9.57 -1.82
CA GLY A 100 -21.48 9.75 -3.17
C GLY A 100 -21.21 11.23 -3.49
N PRO A 101 -20.51 11.54 -4.59
CA PRO A 101 -20.25 12.92 -5.03
C PRO A 101 -21.51 13.78 -5.15
N ASN A 102 -22.68 13.15 -5.35
CA ASN A 102 -23.98 13.81 -5.49
C ASN A 102 -24.81 13.81 -4.18
N GLY A 103 -24.24 13.35 -3.05
CA GLY A 103 -24.96 13.20 -1.79
C GLY A 103 -25.73 11.88 -1.62
N ASP A 104 -25.65 10.98 -2.60
CA ASP A 104 -26.31 9.67 -2.56
C ASP A 104 -25.78 8.83 -1.40
N VAL A 105 -26.68 8.21 -0.62
CA VAL A 105 -26.28 7.30 0.45
C VAL A 105 -25.69 6.04 -0.18
N PHE A 106 -24.45 5.72 0.20
CA PHE A 106 -23.84 4.47 -0.22
C PHE A 106 -24.61 3.28 0.33
N MET A 107 -24.67 2.24 -0.49
CA MET A 107 -25.30 0.97 -0.17
C MET A 107 -24.63 0.32 1.07
N PRO A 108 -25.40 -0.39 1.93
CA PRO A 108 -24.82 -1.14 3.04
C PRO A 108 -23.83 -2.19 2.52
N GLN A 109 -22.60 -2.18 3.06
CA GLN A 109 -21.64 -3.26 2.78
C GLN A 109 -21.94 -4.51 3.61
N VAL A 110 -22.49 -4.35 4.81
CA VAL A 110 -22.90 -5.46 5.66
C VAL A 110 -24.42 -5.51 5.72
N MET A 111 -24.98 -6.66 5.36
CA MET A 111 -26.42 -6.86 5.26
C MET A 111 -26.95 -7.68 6.44
N PRO A 112 -28.15 -7.38 6.96
CA PRO A 112 -28.80 -8.23 7.94
C PRO A 112 -29.03 -9.64 7.42
N ARG A 113 -29.01 -10.62 8.32
CA ARG A 113 -29.23 -12.04 7.96
C ARG A 113 -30.56 -12.26 7.26
N GLU A 114 -31.58 -11.48 7.57
CA GLU A 114 -32.89 -11.57 6.94
C GLU A 114 -32.87 -11.17 5.47
N CYS A 115 -31.87 -10.39 5.05
CA CYS A 115 -31.70 -9.97 3.67
C CYS A 115 -31.06 -11.05 2.77
N VAL A 116 -30.55 -12.17 3.32
CA VAL A 116 -29.87 -13.23 2.54
C VAL A 116 -30.73 -13.70 1.37
N SER A 117 -32.01 -13.95 1.61
CA SER A 117 -32.93 -14.48 0.59
C SER A 117 -33.29 -13.49 -0.52
N VAL A 118 -33.04 -12.19 -0.30
CA VAL A 118 -33.36 -11.13 -1.25
C VAL A 118 -32.12 -10.52 -1.91
N ILE A 119 -30.92 -10.84 -1.41
CA ILE A 119 -29.66 -10.25 -1.84
C ILE A 119 -29.40 -10.46 -3.33
N GLU A 120 -29.79 -11.62 -3.86
CA GLU A 120 -29.68 -11.96 -5.29
C GLU A 120 -30.61 -11.14 -6.19
N ASN A 121 -31.69 -10.57 -5.62
CA ASN A 121 -32.65 -9.74 -6.36
C ASN A 121 -32.22 -8.27 -6.39
N ILE A 122 -31.24 -7.87 -5.58
CA ILE A 122 -30.72 -6.52 -5.58
C ILE A 122 -29.90 -6.37 -6.87
N PRO A 123 -30.11 -5.31 -7.67
CA PRO A 123 -29.36 -5.06 -8.89
C PRO A 123 -27.92 -4.61 -8.54
N MET A 124 -27.18 -5.48 -7.88
CA MET A 124 -25.83 -5.23 -7.39
C MET A 124 -24.90 -6.40 -7.69
N PRO A 125 -23.59 -6.14 -7.80
CA PRO A 125 -22.58 -7.19 -7.78
C PRO A 125 -22.54 -7.84 -6.40
N GLY A 126 -22.64 -9.17 -6.32
CA GLY A 126 -22.65 -9.90 -5.04
C GLY A 126 -21.40 -9.72 -4.18
N TRP A 127 -20.27 -9.26 -4.75
CA TRP A 127 -19.03 -8.98 -4.03
C TRP A 127 -19.04 -7.66 -3.26
N TRP A 128 -20.06 -6.81 -3.46
CA TRP A 128 -20.15 -5.53 -2.76
C TRP A 128 -20.72 -5.68 -1.34
N VAL A 129 -21.27 -6.85 -1.03
CA VAL A 129 -21.65 -7.25 0.33
C VAL A 129 -20.41 -7.86 0.98
N SER A 130 -19.77 -7.12 1.88
CA SER A 130 -18.59 -7.57 2.61
C SER A 130 -18.93 -8.65 3.66
N GLY A 131 -20.20 -8.70 4.09
CA GLY A 131 -20.65 -9.74 5.00
C GLY A 131 -22.17 -9.73 5.21
N ILE A 132 -22.67 -10.87 5.68
CA ILE A 132 -24.04 -11.02 6.16
C ILE A 132 -23.94 -11.20 7.66
N ASP A 133 -24.56 -10.31 8.43
CA ASP A 133 -24.57 -10.39 9.90
C ASP A 133 -23.14 -10.45 10.49
N ALA A 134 -22.20 -9.73 9.86
CA ALA A 134 -20.77 -9.78 10.18
C ALA A 134 -20.37 -8.88 11.36
N THR A 135 -21.32 -8.35 12.13
CA THR A 135 -21.02 -7.65 13.39
C THR A 135 -20.71 -8.64 14.51
N PRO A 136 -19.74 -8.37 15.39
CA PRO A 136 -19.36 -9.27 16.50
C PRO A 136 -20.55 -9.76 17.34
N GLY A 137 -21.54 -8.90 17.60
CA GLY A 137 -22.74 -9.24 18.37
C GLY A 137 -23.92 -9.81 17.57
N ARG A 138 -23.80 -9.95 16.23
CA ARG A 138 -24.92 -10.30 15.33
C ARG A 138 -26.16 -9.41 15.49
N GLU A 139 -25.93 -8.17 15.89
CA GLU A 139 -26.97 -7.20 16.24
C GLU A 139 -27.53 -6.48 15.01
N MET A 140 -26.85 -6.57 13.86
CA MET A 140 -27.35 -6.04 12.59
C MET A 140 -28.44 -6.92 12.01
N THR A 141 -29.63 -6.77 12.59
CA THR A 141 -30.90 -7.37 12.16
C THR A 141 -31.81 -6.30 11.56
N LEU A 142 -32.89 -6.71 10.90
CA LEU A 142 -33.96 -5.76 10.53
C LEU A 142 -34.71 -5.19 11.76
N GLY A 143 -34.40 -5.65 12.98
CA GLY A 143 -34.86 -5.05 14.23
C GLY A 143 -33.96 -3.93 14.76
N CYS A 144 -32.79 -3.70 14.16
CA CYS A 144 -31.83 -2.71 14.61
C CYS A 144 -32.20 -1.30 14.12
N ARG A 145 -32.55 -0.40 15.04
CA ARG A 145 -32.89 0.99 14.72
C ARG A 145 -31.74 1.73 14.06
N ARG A 146 -30.51 1.53 14.55
CA ARG A 146 -29.28 2.14 14.02
C ARG A 146 -29.09 1.80 12.54
N TRP A 147 -29.26 0.54 12.17
CA TRP A 147 -29.15 0.11 10.78
C TRP A 147 -30.17 0.80 9.86
N TRP A 148 -31.42 0.95 10.32
CA TRP A 148 -32.46 1.68 9.58
C TRP A 148 -32.20 3.18 9.46
N HIS A 149 -31.61 3.81 10.48
CA HIS A 149 -31.18 5.21 10.41
C HIS A 149 -30.05 5.39 9.38
N GLU A 150 -29.08 4.49 9.42
CA GLU A 150 -27.91 4.53 8.54
C GLU A 150 -28.32 4.29 7.07
N HIS A 151 -29.18 3.31 6.81
CA HIS A 151 -29.44 2.85 5.45
C HIS A 151 -30.87 3.09 4.94
N GLY A 152 -31.72 3.77 5.72
CA GLY A 152 -33.14 3.96 5.43
C GLY A 152 -33.42 4.63 4.08
N GLU A 153 -32.69 5.70 3.74
CA GLU A 153 -32.83 6.41 2.45
C GLU A 153 -32.58 5.46 1.26
N TRP A 154 -31.54 4.63 1.34
CA TRP A 154 -31.20 3.66 0.31
C TRP A 154 -32.26 2.54 0.21
N LEU A 155 -32.73 2.03 1.35
CA LEU A 155 -33.73 0.96 1.41
C LEU A 155 -35.09 1.42 0.86
N ASP A 156 -35.50 2.65 1.16
CA ASP A 156 -36.73 3.23 0.63
C ASP A 156 -36.64 3.42 -0.89
N ALA A 157 -35.50 3.89 -1.41
CA ALA A 157 -35.25 4.01 -2.84
C ALA A 157 -35.27 2.66 -3.58
N ASN A 158 -34.85 1.57 -2.90
CA ASN A 158 -34.74 0.23 -3.47
C ASN A 158 -35.86 -0.74 -3.06
N LYS A 159 -36.92 -0.25 -2.41
CA LYS A 159 -38.02 -1.07 -1.85
C LYS A 159 -38.63 -2.08 -2.82
N LYS A 160 -38.78 -1.70 -4.10
CA LYS A 160 -39.33 -2.59 -5.14
C LYS A 160 -38.37 -3.72 -5.52
N ALA A 161 -37.06 -3.45 -5.53
CA ALA A 161 -36.04 -4.42 -5.90
C ALA A 161 -35.78 -5.43 -4.78
N LEU A 162 -35.81 -4.97 -3.52
CA LEU A 162 -35.53 -5.80 -2.35
C LEU A 162 -36.61 -6.85 -2.08
N LYS A 163 -37.83 -6.72 -2.64
CA LYS A 163 -38.96 -7.65 -2.42
C LYS A 163 -39.21 -8.00 -0.93
N LEU A 164 -38.85 -7.10 -0.01
CA LEU A 164 -39.08 -7.27 1.42
C LEU A 164 -40.57 -7.43 1.69
N LYS A 165 -40.93 -8.36 2.57
CA LYS A 165 -42.33 -8.64 2.92
C LYS A 165 -42.86 -7.50 3.79
N ALA A 166 -44.19 -7.37 3.86
CA ALA A 166 -44.83 -6.41 4.77
C ALA A 166 -44.38 -6.59 6.24
N ALA A 167 -44.06 -7.82 6.65
CA ALA A 167 -43.52 -8.12 7.97
C ALA A 167 -42.15 -7.47 8.22
N ASP A 168 -41.29 -7.38 7.20
CA ASP A 168 -39.95 -6.78 7.32
C ASP A 168 -40.05 -5.26 7.49
N TRP A 169 -40.96 -4.62 6.76
CA TRP A 169 -41.27 -3.20 6.94
C TRP A 169 -41.93 -2.90 8.28
N LYS A 170 -42.73 -3.82 8.81
CA LYS A 170 -43.27 -3.68 10.16
C LYS A 170 -42.18 -3.72 11.23
N ARG A 171 -41.12 -4.53 11.04
CA ARG A 171 -39.95 -4.53 11.95
C ARG A 171 -39.21 -3.19 11.93
N ARG A 172 -39.13 -2.52 10.77
CA ARG A 172 -38.64 -1.13 10.71
C ARG A 172 -39.49 -0.20 11.57
N GLU A 173 -40.80 -0.21 11.39
CA GLU A 173 -41.71 0.67 12.14
C GLU A 173 -41.59 0.39 13.65
N GLU A 174 -41.51 -0.87 14.04
CA GLU A 174 -41.30 -1.28 15.43
C GLU A 174 -39.93 -0.80 15.96
N ALA A 175 -38.84 -1.01 15.21
CA ALA A 175 -37.51 -0.56 15.57
C ALA A 175 -37.42 0.97 15.71
N MET A 176 -38.07 1.71 14.81
CA MET A 176 -38.12 3.18 14.84
C MET A 176 -39.07 3.73 15.92
N SER A 177 -40.01 2.92 16.41
CA SER A 177 -40.93 3.30 17.49
C SER A 177 -40.31 3.16 18.89
N LYS A 178 -39.29 2.30 19.03
CA LYS A 178 -38.54 2.19 20.28
C LYS A 178 -37.83 3.53 20.53
N PRO A 179 -37.80 4.04 21.79
CA PRO A 179 -37.02 5.22 22.13
C PRO A 179 -35.58 5.03 21.66
N ASP A 180 -34.89 6.14 21.42
CA ASP A 180 -33.49 6.04 21.00
C ASP A 180 -32.74 5.53 22.23
N GLU A 181 -32.55 4.22 22.30
CA GLU A 181 -31.49 3.60 23.07
C GLU A 181 -30.20 4.04 22.37
N LEU A 182 -29.88 5.32 22.52
CA LEU A 182 -28.52 5.78 22.44
C LEU A 182 -27.82 4.93 23.50
N GLU A 183 -27.15 3.87 23.06
CA GLU A 183 -26.10 3.29 23.88
C GLU A 183 -25.25 4.48 24.30
N GLU A 184 -25.29 4.78 25.60
CA GLU A 184 -24.43 5.78 26.20
C GLU A 184 -23.02 5.39 25.79
N ASP A 185 -22.42 6.24 24.96
CA ASP A 185 -20.99 6.21 24.65
C ASP A 185 -20.49 5.04 23.78
N TRP A 186 -20.57 5.22 22.46
CA TRP A 186 -19.59 4.66 21.50
C TRP A 186 -18.81 5.76 20.77
N GLY A 187 -18.70 6.94 21.39
CA GLY A 187 -18.08 8.13 20.80
C GLY A 187 -17.25 8.95 21.79
N ASN A 188 -17.06 8.42 22.99
CA ASN A 188 -16.21 8.92 24.06
C ASN A 188 -15.16 7.87 24.46
N HIS A 189 -15.05 6.77 23.70
CA HIS A 189 -13.95 5.83 23.89
C HIS A 189 -12.65 6.48 23.43
N ASP A 190 -11.62 6.40 24.26
CA ASP A 190 -10.33 7.08 24.12
C ASP A 190 -9.57 6.79 22.80
N TRP A 191 -10.05 5.86 21.99
CA TRP A 191 -9.54 5.58 20.65
C TRP A 191 -10.18 6.41 19.51
N ASP A 192 -11.29 7.13 19.76
CA ASP A 192 -11.88 8.08 18.80
C ASP A 192 -11.19 9.46 18.81
N PHE A 193 -10.22 9.67 19.72
CA PHE A 193 -9.23 10.74 19.67
C PHE A 193 -7.83 10.14 19.61
N VAL A 194 -7.25 10.07 18.41
CA VAL A 194 -5.80 9.91 18.27
C VAL A 194 -5.15 11.21 18.75
N CYS A 195 -4.75 11.26 20.03
CA CYS A 195 -3.57 11.92 20.61
C CYS A 195 -3.76 12.14 22.12
N THR A 196 -3.20 11.26 22.96
CA THR A 196 -2.07 11.50 23.90
C THR A 196 -2.02 10.34 24.89
N GLN A 197 -0.97 9.52 24.87
CA GLN A 197 -0.54 8.82 26.08
C GLN A 197 0.18 9.86 26.95
N GLU A 198 -0.32 10.08 28.16
CA GLU A 198 0.50 10.71 29.22
C GLU A 198 1.66 9.76 29.55
N PRO A 199 2.87 10.26 29.84
CA PRO A 199 3.98 9.43 30.25
C PRO A 199 3.69 8.86 31.65
N GLY A 200 3.14 7.64 31.68
CA GLY A 200 3.01 6.81 32.86
C GLY A 200 4.35 6.18 33.20
N ASN A 201 4.78 6.43 34.43
CA ASN A 201 6.04 6.03 35.03
C ASN A 201 5.78 4.74 35.84
N ASP A 202 6.04 3.59 35.23
CA ASP A 202 6.06 2.28 35.91
C ASP A 202 7.46 1.68 35.64
N ASP A 203 8.46 2.08 36.42
CA ASP A 203 9.10 1.23 37.46
C ASP A 203 8.32 -0.04 37.83
N ASP A 204 8.78 -1.19 37.33
CA ASP A 204 8.67 -2.56 37.86
C ASP A 204 9.66 -3.40 37.03
N ASP A 205 10.94 -3.56 37.42
CA ASP A 205 11.44 -4.58 38.35
C ASP A 205 10.55 -5.84 38.38
N ASP A 206 10.94 -6.90 37.69
CA ASP A 206 11.23 -8.20 38.33
C ASP A 206 11.53 -9.32 37.31
N GLU A 207 12.68 -9.95 37.55
CA GLU A 207 13.03 -11.38 37.41
C GLU A 207 12.96 -12.01 36.00
N GLU A 208 14.11 -12.22 35.35
CA GLU A 208 14.93 -13.44 35.45
C GLU A 208 14.15 -14.72 35.11
N ASP A 209 14.31 -15.19 33.86
CA ASP A 209 14.24 -16.62 33.55
C ASP A 209 15.36 -16.93 32.53
N GLU A 210 16.48 -17.40 33.08
CA GLU A 210 17.54 -18.13 32.38
C GLU A 210 16.94 -19.40 31.74
N PHE A 211 16.90 -19.44 30.41
CA PHE A 211 16.80 -20.72 29.69
C PHE A 211 18.19 -21.04 29.11
N GLU A 212 18.98 -21.76 29.92
CA GLU A 212 20.05 -22.62 29.41
C GLU A 212 19.39 -23.85 28.77
N GLU A 213 19.36 -23.92 27.44
CA GLU A 213 19.26 -25.21 26.74
C GLU A 213 20.57 -25.45 25.99
N ASP A 214 21.46 -26.14 26.72
CA ASP A 214 22.48 -27.02 26.16
C ASP A 214 21.81 -28.11 25.30
N GLU A 215 22.48 -28.48 24.20
CA GLU A 215 22.81 -29.86 23.80
C GLU A 215 22.95 -29.98 22.27
N ASP A 216 24.19 -29.84 21.82
CA ASP A 216 24.92 -30.78 20.96
C ASP A 216 24.11 -31.77 20.10
N GLU A 217 24.09 -31.58 18.78
CA GLU A 217 24.17 -32.73 17.86
C GLU A 217 25.16 -32.46 16.71
N ASP A 218 26.38 -32.97 16.93
CA ASP A 218 27.40 -33.29 15.94
C ASP A 218 26.80 -34.10 14.77
N CYS A 219 26.77 -33.52 13.56
CA CYS A 219 26.70 -34.27 12.31
C CYS A 219 28.00 -34.13 11.53
N LYS A 220 29.04 -34.81 12.02
CA LYS A 220 30.13 -35.32 11.19
C LYS A 220 29.67 -36.64 10.56
N ASP A 221 29.70 -36.74 9.24
CA ASP A 221 30.60 -37.70 8.59
C ASP A 221 30.50 -37.75 7.06
N ASN A 222 31.69 -37.87 6.48
CA ASN A 222 32.08 -38.62 5.28
C ASN A 222 31.46 -38.26 3.92
N SER A 223 32.24 -37.66 3.01
CA SER A 223 33.33 -38.26 2.20
C SER A 223 32.82 -39.05 0.99
N GLY A 224 33.28 -38.63 -0.19
CA GLY A 224 32.92 -39.22 -1.47
C GLY A 224 33.54 -38.48 -2.65
N ASP A 225 34.87 -38.34 -2.63
CA ASP A 225 35.66 -38.09 -3.83
C ASP A 225 35.52 -39.29 -4.78
N GLU A 226 34.98 -39.08 -5.98
CA GLU A 226 35.36 -39.87 -7.15
C GLU A 226 35.62 -38.96 -8.34
N ALA A 227 36.89 -38.69 -8.57
CA ALA A 227 37.43 -38.35 -9.87
C ALA A 227 37.60 -39.65 -10.68
N GLY A 228 37.05 -39.69 -11.89
CA GLY A 228 37.23 -40.79 -12.83
C GLY A 228 37.04 -40.33 -14.27
N ASP A 229 38.16 -40.32 -14.99
CA ASP A 229 38.31 -40.17 -16.44
C ASP A 229 37.27 -40.97 -17.26
N ASP A 230 36.79 -40.44 -18.39
CA ASP A 230 37.31 -40.79 -19.73
C ASP A 230 36.43 -40.25 -20.87
N ALA A 231 37.07 -40.04 -22.02
CA ALA A 231 36.61 -39.24 -23.15
C ALA A 231 35.64 -39.96 -24.14
N PRO A 232 35.46 -39.49 -25.40
CA PRO A 232 34.19 -38.99 -25.92
C PRO A 232 33.46 -39.98 -26.85
N LYS A 233 32.13 -39.96 -26.85
CA LYS A 233 31.31 -40.66 -27.85
C LYS A 233 30.43 -39.71 -28.65
N LYS A 234 30.81 -39.51 -29.92
CA LYS A 234 29.92 -39.06 -30.99
C LYS A 234 28.89 -40.16 -31.26
N THR A 235 27.60 -39.82 -31.22
CA THR A 235 26.58 -40.45 -32.08
C THR A 235 25.54 -39.42 -32.48
N ASN A 236 25.39 -39.29 -33.80
CA ASN A 236 24.31 -38.62 -34.50
C ASN A 236 22.95 -39.27 -34.22
N GLY A 237 21.89 -38.46 -34.28
CA GLY A 237 20.58 -38.87 -34.75
C GLY A 237 19.64 -39.46 -33.70
N GLY A 238 18.82 -38.62 -33.08
CA GLY A 238 17.68 -39.02 -32.29
C GLY A 238 16.54 -38.03 -32.49
N ALA A 239 15.43 -38.52 -33.02
CA ALA A 239 14.23 -37.77 -33.37
C ALA A 239 13.66 -37.01 -32.16
N ALA A 240 13.08 -35.84 -32.45
CA ALA A 240 12.27 -35.07 -31.51
C ALA A 240 11.08 -35.91 -31.05
N VAL A 241 11.19 -36.47 -29.84
CA VAL A 241 10.03 -36.92 -29.07
C VAL A 241 9.41 -35.65 -28.50
N THR A 242 8.34 -35.19 -29.16
CA THR A 242 7.39 -34.27 -28.55
C THR A 242 6.57 -35.13 -27.59
N GLU A 243 6.99 -35.17 -26.33
CA GLU A 243 6.13 -35.68 -25.27
C GLU A 243 4.95 -34.72 -25.13
N ASP A 244 3.85 -35.13 -25.75
CA ASP A 244 2.52 -34.56 -25.60
C ASP A 244 2.07 -34.80 -24.15
N PHE A 245 2.52 -33.92 -23.25
CA PHE A 245 2.00 -33.84 -21.89
C PHE A 245 0.53 -33.44 -22.00
N GLY A 246 -0.32 -34.45 -21.94
CA GLY A 246 -1.77 -34.36 -22.02
C GLY A 246 -2.29 -33.16 -21.24
N GLY A 247 -2.93 -32.25 -21.98
CA GLY A 247 -3.49 -31.01 -21.47
C GLY A 247 -4.43 -31.25 -20.31
N PHE A 248 -3.90 -31.08 -19.09
CA PHE A 248 -4.72 -30.83 -17.92
C PHE A 248 -5.29 -29.43 -18.09
N SER A 249 -6.48 -29.35 -18.69
CA SER A 249 -7.24 -28.11 -18.82
C SER A 249 -7.52 -27.59 -17.41
N ARG A 250 -6.63 -26.72 -16.91
CA ARG A 250 -6.76 -26.11 -15.58
C ARG A 250 -8.12 -25.40 -15.53
N PRO A 251 -8.96 -25.69 -14.54
CA PRO A 251 -10.30 -25.12 -14.46
C PRO A 251 -10.26 -23.58 -14.48
N SER A 252 -11.27 -22.98 -15.10
CA SER A 252 -11.42 -21.54 -15.41
C SER A 252 -11.32 -20.56 -14.22
N ASN A 253 -11.18 -21.06 -12.99
CA ASN A 253 -11.01 -20.25 -11.78
C ASN A 253 -9.68 -19.47 -11.74
N VAL A 254 -8.65 -19.92 -12.47
CA VAL A 254 -7.34 -19.26 -12.56
C VAL A 254 -7.43 -17.84 -13.14
N THR A 255 -8.46 -17.55 -13.94
CA THR A 255 -8.59 -16.27 -14.65
C THR A 255 -9.07 -15.10 -13.79
N ARG A 256 -9.69 -15.36 -12.63
CA ARG A 256 -10.23 -14.28 -11.78
C ARG A 256 -9.24 -13.84 -10.71
N THR A 257 -8.52 -14.80 -10.12
CA THR A 257 -7.49 -14.51 -9.12
C THR A 257 -6.31 -13.77 -9.74
N SER A 258 -5.95 -14.11 -11.00
CA SER A 258 -4.91 -13.37 -11.72
C SER A 258 -5.31 -11.92 -12.00
N LEU A 259 -6.55 -11.66 -12.45
CA LEU A 259 -7.00 -10.28 -12.71
C LEU A 259 -6.96 -9.39 -11.45
N ALA A 260 -7.38 -9.94 -10.31
CA ALA A 260 -7.32 -9.22 -9.03
C ALA A 260 -5.86 -8.93 -8.63
N ALA A 261 -4.98 -9.92 -8.76
CA ALA A 261 -3.56 -9.76 -8.46
C ALA A 261 -2.86 -8.71 -9.34
N TRP A 262 -3.08 -8.77 -10.65
CA TRP A 262 -2.57 -7.78 -11.60
C TRP A 262 -3.15 -6.38 -11.33
N GLY A 263 -4.42 -6.30 -10.92
CA GLY A 263 -5.03 -5.06 -10.46
C GLY A 263 -4.37 -4.50 -9.20
N GLY A 264 -4.06 -5.35 -8.22
CA GLY A 264 -3.31 -4.97 -7.02
C GLY A 264 -1.94 -4.41 -7.37
N ILE A 265 -1.19 -5.09 -8.23
CA ILE A 265 0.11 -4.61 -8.74
C ILE A 265 -0.04 -3.24 -9.42
N GLU A 266 -1.03 -3.06 -10.31
CA GLU A 266 -1.26 -1.77 -10.99
C GLU A 266 -1.56 -0.63 -10.00
N VAL A 267 -2.25 -0.90 -8.89
CA VAL A 267 -2.48 0.07 -7.81
C VAL A 267 -1.16 0.46 -7.14
N PHE A 268 -0.30 -0.50 -6.80
CA PHE A 268 1.03 -0.20 -6.25
C PHE A 268 1.89 0.62 -7.23
N GLU A 269 1.93 0.21 -8.50
CA GLU A 269 2.63 0.95 -9.56
C GLU A 269 2.17 2.42 -9.62
N ASN A 270 0.85 2.65 -9.53
CA ASN A 270 0.29 4.01 -9.47
C ASN A 270 0.72 4.79 -8.22
N ILE A 271 0.71 4.16 -7.05
CA ILE A 271 1.18 4.76 -5.79
C ILE A 271 2.65 5.18 -5.93
N PHE A 272 3.52 4.32 -6.45
CA PHE A 272 4.94 4.65 -6.61
C PHE A 272 5.17 5.79 -7.61
N ILE A 273 4.43 5.81 -8.72
CA ILE A 273 4.49 6.88 -9.71
C ILE A 273 4.05 8.21 -9.09
N TRP A 274 2.97 8.19 -8.31
CA TRP A 274 2.46 9.35 -7.61
C TRP A 274 3.47 9.86 -6.59
N PHE A 275 3.96 8.99 -5.70
CA PHE A 275 4.97 9.32 -4.70
C PHE A 275 6.24 9.90 -5.34
N ALA A 276 6.74 9.26 -6.42
CA ALA A 276 7.90 9.77 -7.17
C ALA A 276 7.65 11.19 -7.72
N SER A 277 6.40 11.55 -8.05
CA SER A 277 6.04 12.90 -8.46
C SER A 277 5.99 13.89 -7.28
N VAL A 278 5.60 13.43 -6.09
CA VAL A 278 5.53 14.22 -4.85
C VAL A 278 6.94 14.58 -4.37
N VAL A 279 7.86 13.60 -4.32
CA VAL A 279 9.24 13.83 -3.85
C VAL A 279 10.07 14.71 -4.81
N LYS A 280 9.75 14.73 -6.11
CA LYS A 280 10.45 15.57 -7.10
C LYS A 280 10.12 17.06 -6.99
N LYS A 281 9.02 17.42 -6.32
CA LYS A 281 8.63 18.82 -6.15
C LYS A 281 9.48 19.43 -5.03
N ALA A 282 10.29 20.44 -5.37
CA ALA A 282 11.20 21.10 -4.42
C ALA A 282 10.48 21.73 -3.21
N SER A 283 9.20 22.10 -3.37
CA SER A 283 8.39 22.74 -2.33
C SER A 283 7.69 21.75 -1.39
N THR A 284 7.82 20.45 -1.60
CA THR A 284 7.07 19.44 -0.85
C THR A 284 7.51 19.42 0.61
N LYS A 285 6.53 19.55 1.52
CA LYS A 285 6.79 19.41 2.95
C LYS A 285 6.99 17.94 3.27
N TRP A 286 7.82 17.63 4.25
CA TRP A 286 8.04 16.24 4.66
C TRP A 286 6.73 15.57 5.11
N ARG A 287 5.77 16.35 5.64
CA ARG A 287 4.40 15.90 5.96
C ARG A 287 3.66 15.33 4.75
N ASP A 288 3.72 16.05 3.63
CA ASP A 288 3.05 15.61 2.40
C ASP A 288 3.62 14.28 1.91
N ILE A 289 4.92 14.04 2.13
CA ILE A 289 5.59 12.76 1.81
C ILE A 289 5.13 11.66 2.77
N TRP A 290 5.05 11.96 4.06
CA TRP A 290 4.60 10.99 5.06
C TRP A 290 3.16 10.56 4.85
N CYS A 291 2.26 11.47 4.49
CA CYS A 291 0.87 11.13 4.17
C CYS A 291 0.74 10.07 3.06
N GLU A 292 1.68 10.02 2.11
CA GLU A 292 1.69 8.98 1.08
C GLU A 292 2.10 7.61 1.65
N VAL A 293 3.02 7.58 2.62
CA VAL A 293 3.41 6.35 3.34
C VAL A 293 2.28 5.87 4.24
N GLU A 294 1.57 6.78 4.90
CA GLU A 294 0.34 6.45 5.65
C GLU A 294 -0.72 5.85 4.75
N GLY A 295 -0.95 6.46 3.58
CA GLY A 295 -1.89 5.93 2.58
C GLY A 295 -1.51 4.52 2.11
N LEU A 296 -0.22 4.29 1.84
CA LEU A 296 0.31 2.96 1.53
C LEU A 296 0.07 1.96 2.66
N ALA A 297 0.35 2.33 3.91
CA ALA A 297 0.14 1.47 5.07
C ALA A 297 -1.34 1.10 5.24
N MET A 298 -2.25 2.06 5.11
CA MET A 298 -3.69 1.79 5.17
C MET A 298 -4.15 0.88 4.02
N PHE A 299 -3.60 1.06 2.83
CA PHE A 299 -3.87 0.18 1.70
C PHE A 299 -3.39 -1.25 1.96
N LEU A 300 -2.16 -1.42 2.45
CA LEU A 300 -1.60 -2.71 2.86
C LEU A 300 -2.47 -3.41 3.92
N ARG A 301 -2.93 -2.67 4.92
CA ARG A 301 -3.78 -3.20 6.00
C ARG A 301 -5.19 -3.55 5.55
N SER A 302 -5.69 -2.95 4.47
CA SER A 302 -7.09 -3.12 4.02
C SER A 302 -7.43 -4.51 3.49
N GLY A 303 -6.43 -5.34 3.19
CA GLY A 303 -6.60 -6.62 2.50
C GLY A 303 -6.85 -6.47 0.99
N LEU A 304 -6.97 -5.24 0.47
CA LEU A 304 -7.05 -4.97 -0.98
C LEU A 304 -5.69 -5.03 -1.68
N ALA A 305 -4.62 -5.01 -0.89
CA ALA A 305 -3.24 -5.09 -1.32
C ALA A 305 -2.76 -6.53 -1.58
N ASP A 306 -3.67 -7.50 -1.69
CA ASP A 306 -3.31 -8.87 -1.98
C ASP A 306 -3.09 -9.06 -3.49
N PHE A 307 -1.83 -9.25 -3.87
CA PHE A 307 -1.45 -9.63 -5.22
C PHE A 307 -0.93 -11.07 -5.33
N THR A 308 -0.91 -11.83 -4.21
CA THR A 308 -0.21 -13.14 -4.04
C THR A 308 -0.48 -14.18 -5.14
N MET A 309 -1.61 -14.05 -5.84
CA MET A 309 -2.05 -14.93 -6.91
C MET A 309 -1.60 -14.51 -8.32
N THR A 310 -0.63 -13.60 -8.44
CA THR A 310 0.00 -13.24 -9.72
C THR A 310 0.74 -14.45 -10.31
N ASP A 311 0.70 -14.58 -11.63
CA ASP A 311 1.47 -15.59 -12.39
C ASP A 311 2.90 -15.14 -12.71
N ASP A 312 3.28 -13.95 -12.26
CA ASP A 312 4.61 -13.37 -12.36
C ASP A 312 5.14 -13.04 -10.94
N PRO A 313 5.77 -14.03 -10.26
CA PRO A 313 6.24 -13.86 -8.88
C PRO A 313 7.40 -12.87 -8.78
N GLU A 314 8.29 -12.82 -9.78
CA GLU A 314 9.41 -11.88 -9.83
C GLU A 314 8.92 -10.44 -9.88
N LYS A 315 7.87 -10.16 -10.66
CA LYS A 315 7.22 -8.85 -10.63
C LYS A 315 6.61 -8.53 -9.27
N GLY A 316 6.04 -9.53 -8.59
CA GLY A 316 5.54 -9.42 -7.22
C GLY A 316 6.64 -9.04 -6.23
N ALA A 317 7.76 -9.77 -6.26
CA ALA A 317 8.94 -9.50 -5.44
C ALA A 317 9.49 -8.08 -5.67
N ASN A 318 9.58 -7.65 -6.92
CA ASN A 318 9.99 -6.29 -7.28
C ASN A 318 9.02 -5.21 -6.79
N VAL A 319 7.71 -5.50 -6.68
CA VAL A 319 6.76 -4.58 -6.03
C VAL A 319 7.04 -4.47 -4.53
N VAL A 320 7.32 -5.58 -3.84
CA VAL A 320 7.72 -5.58 -2.42
C VAL A 320 8.98 -4.76 -2.19
N GLU A 321 9.96 -4.89 -3.07
CA GLU A 321 11.18 -4.06 -3.04
C GLU A 321 10.87 -2.56 -3.19
N LEU A 322 9.96 -2.20 -4.09
CA LEU A 322 9.54 -0.79 -4.28
C LEU A 322 8.77 -0.24 -3.07
N ILE A 323 8.01 -1.07 -2.34
CA ILE A 323 7.39 -0.69 -1.04
C ILE A 323 8.49 -0.28 -0.05
N GLY A 324 9.53 -1.11 0.09
CA GLY A 324 10.67 -0.83 0.96
C GLY A 324 11.40 0.46 0.57
N LEU A 325 11.71 0.62 -0.72
CA LEU A 325 12.40 1.81 -1.22
C LEU A 325 11.57 3.10 -1.09
N MET A 326 10.24 3.03 -1.25
CA MET A 326 9.36 4.16 -0.99
C MET A 326 9.43 4.58 0.48
N THR A 327 9.38 3.61 1.39
CA THR A 327 9.46 3.83 2.84
C THR A 327 10.81 4.44 3.23
N LEU A 328 11.93 3.83 2.82
CA LEU A 328 13.28 4.34 3.09
C LEU A 328 13.50 5.74 2.49
N THR A 329 13.03 5.98 1.26
CA THR A 329 13.13 7.30 0.63
C THR A 329 12.37 8.35 1.44
N ALA A 330 11.15 8.03 1.90
CA ALA A 330 10.39 8.93 2.74
C ALA A 330 11.10 9.23 4.06
N LEU A 331 11.54 8.20 4.79
CA LEU A 331 12.23 8.35 6.07
C LEU A 331 13.50 9.19 5.95
N ARG A 332 14.30 8.98 4.90
CA ARG A 332 15.52 9.78 4.65
C ARG A 332 15.19 11.26 4.47
N ILE A 333 14.18 11.59 3.65
CA ILE A 333 13.78 12.99 3.42
C ILE A 333 13.20 13.62 4.69
N ILE A 334 12.43 12.86 5.48
CA ILE A 334 11.86 13.35 6.74
C ILE A 334 12.97 13.58 7.78
N LYS A 335 13.94 12.66 7.89
CA LYS A 335 15.13 12.79 8.75
C LYS A 335 15.98 14.00 8.36
N GLU A 336 16.27 14.17 7.07
CA GLU A 336 17.01 15.34 6.54
C GLU A 336 16.32 16.67 6.90
N LYS A 337 14.99 16.69 6.88
CA LYS A 337 14.17 17.86 7.23
C LYS A 337 13.88 17.99 8.73
N GLY A 338 14.46 17.14 9.57
CA GLY A 338 14.31 17.16 11.03
C GLY A 338 12.92 16.78 11.54
N GLY A 339 12.10 16.12 10.72
CA GLY A 339 10.75 15.69 11.09
C GLY A 339 10.69 14.31 11.75
N PHE A 340 11.77 13.52 11.66
CA PHE A 340 11.81 12.13 12.14
C PHE A 340 12.36 12.09 13.57
N VAL A 341 11.52 12.50 14.51
CA VAL A 341 11.84 12.64 15.93
C VAL A 341 10.71 12.08 16.79
N PRO A 342 11.00 11.54 17.98
CA PRO A 342 9.99 10.97 18.85
C PRO A 342 9.13 12.09 19.46
N GLY A 343 7.82 11.86 19.56
CA GLY A 343 6.88 12.89 20.01
C GLY A 343 6.80 14.11 19.09
N GLY A 344 7.27 13.99 17.84
CA GLY A 344 7.20 15.06 16.85
C GLY A 344 5.78 15.41 16.44
N GLU A 345 5.66 16.35 15.50
CA GLU A 345 4.36 16.83 14.99
C GLU A 345 3.61 15.74 14.16
N VAL A 346 4.21 14.57 13.95
CA VAL A 346 3.56 13.35 13.42
C VAL A 346 3.69 12.26 14.49
N PRO A 347 2.60 11.91 15.20
CA PRO A 347 2.68 11.04 16.37
C PRO A 347 2.68 9.54 16.03
N ASN A 348 2.42 9.16 14.77
CA ASN A 348 2.09 7.79 14.39
C ASN A 348 3.19 7.03 13.64
N PHE A 349 4.45 7.51 13.65
CA PHE A 349 5.56 6.82 12.97
C PHE A 349 5.63 5.35 13.36
N GLY A 350 5.58 5.04 14.66
CA GLY A 350 5.65 3.67 15.15
C GLY A 350 4.58 2.74 14.57
N LEU A 351 3.30 3.17 14.62
CA LEU A 351 2.17 2.41 14.11
C LEU A 351 2.22 2.19 12.59
N ILE A 352 2.56 3.24 11.84
CA ILE A 352 2.60 3.15 10.38
C ILE A 352 3.75 2.25 9.94
N LEU A 353 4.92 2.37 10.56
CA LEU A 353 6.05 1.50 10.29
C LEU A 353 5.75 0.05 10.67
N SER A 354 5.07 -0.22 11.79
CA SER A 354 4.70 -1.60 12.17
C SER A 354 3.76 -2.24 11.13
N ILE A 355 2.81 -1.47 10.58
CA ILE A 355 1.93 -1.96 9.50
C ILE A 355 2.74 -2.27 8.23
N VAL A 356 3.60 -1.34 7.80
CA VAL A 356 4.35 -1.49 6.55
C VAL A 356 5.36 -2.63 6.64
N ILE A 357 6.12 -2.72 7.74
CA ILE A 357 7.09 -3.80 7.96
C ILE A 357 6.38 -5.14 7.97
N LYS A 358 5.33 -5.29 8.78
CA LYS A 358 4.59 -6.56 8.88
C LYS A 358 4.05 -7.02 7.53
N ARG A 359 3.33 -6.15 6.84
CA ARG A 359 2.70 -6.50 5.55
C ARG A 359 3.74 -6.69 4.46
N GLY A 360 4.81 -5.91 4.48
CA GLY A 360 5.95 -6.08 3.58
C GLY A 360 6.65 -7.42 3.76
N TRP A 361 6.86 -7.83 5.01
CA TRP A 361 7.44 -9.12 5.38
C TRP A 361 6.56 -10.30 4.96
N GLU A 362 5.26 -10.24 5.29
CA GLU A 362 4.28 -11.25 4.88
C GLU A 362 4.20 -11.41 3.36
N LEU A 363 4.18 -10.29 2.61
CA LEU A 363 4.20 -10.33 1.14
C LEU A 363 5.51 -10.91 0.61
N GLY A 364 6.63 -10.55 1.22
CA GLY A 364 7.94 -11.06 0.86
C GLY A 364 8.04 -12.57 1.01
N ALA A 365 7.57 -13.12 2.14
CA ALA A 365 7.54 -14.56 2.38
C ALA A 365 6.75 -15.36 1.32
N VAL A 366 5.81 -14.72 0.61
CA VAL A 366 5.05 -15.35 -0.47
C VAL A 366 5.78 -15.29 -1.82
N TYR A 367 6.52 -14.20 -2.09
CA TYR A 367 7.11 -13.94 -3.41
C TYR A 367 8.59 -14.23 -3.52
N CYS A 368 9.27 -14.22 -2.39
CA CYS A 368 10.72 -14.15 -2.34
C CYS A 368 11.15 -15.39 -1.58
N ASP A 369 11.68 -16.34 -2.34
CA ASP A 369 12.51 -17.43 -1.87
C ASP A 369 13.87 -16.93 -1.32
N GLU A 370 14.24 -15.69 -1.67
CA GLU A 370 15.42 -15.00 -1.16
C GLU A 370 15.03 -13.81 -0.25
N SER A 371 15.66 -13.71 0.93
CA SER A 371 15.57 -12.59 1.88
C SER A 371 15.92 -11.23 1.27
N SER A 372 16.52 -11.22 0.07
CA SER A 372 17.04 -10.04 -0.61
C SER A 372 15.98 -8.98 -0.97
N HIS A 373 14.70 -9.34 -1.08
CA HIS A 373 13.61 -8.39 -1.39
C HIS A 373 12.92 -7.80 -0.15
N THR A 374 13.09 -8.41 1.02
CA THR A 374 12.54 -7.93 2.30
C THR A 374 13.58 -7.31 3.21
N SER A 375 14.88 -7.47 2.94
CA SER A 375 15.95 -6.95 3.79
C SER A 375 15.94 -5.42 3.99
N TRP A 376 15.09 -4.67 3.28
CA TRP A 376 14.82 -3.25 3.59
C TRP A 376 14.18 -3.03 4.96
N VAL A 377 13.62 -4.05 5.61
CA VAL A 377 13.05 -3.92 6.96
C VAL A 377 14.11 -3.56 7.98
N TYR A 378 15.33 -4.11 7.86
CA TYR A 378 16.44 -3.86 8.77
C TYR A 378 16.88 -2.38 8.79
N PRO A 379 17.18 -1.70 7.66
CA PRO A 379 17.51 -0.29 7.69
C PRO A 379 16.33 0.59 8.13
N VAL A 380 15.07 0.17 7.93
CA VAL A 380 13.90 0.89 8.49
C VAL A 380 13.89 0.81 10.02
N LEU A 381 14.10 -0.38 10.58
CA LEU A 381 14.17 -0.60 12.03
C LEU A 381 15.36 0.15 12.65
N GLU A 382 16.52 0.11 12.00
CA GLU A 382 17.71 0.86 12.43
C GLU A 382 17.44 2.36 12.44
N MET A 383 16.87 2.91 11.36
CA MET A 383 16.49 4.33 11.31
C MET A 383 15.52 4.71 12.43
N ALA A 384 14.51 3.88 12.71
CA ALA A 384 13.56 4.12 13.78
C ALA A 384 14.24 4.09 15.17
N LYS A 385 15.11 3.10 15.41
CA LYS A 385 15.91 2.98 16.64
C LYS A 385 16.82 4.19 16.85
N GLU A 386 17.54 4.62 15.82
CA GLU A 386 18.39 5.83 15.87
C GLU A 386 17.58 7.10 16.21
N ALA A 387 16.34 7.17 15.73
CA ALA A 387 15.44 8.29 16.00
C ALA A 387 14.73 8.16 17.37
N GLY A 388 14.94 7.09 18.13
CA GLY A 388 14.20 6.82 19.37
C GLY A 388 12.71 6.59 19.15
N ILE A 389 12.31 6.14 17.96
CA ILE A 389 10.92 5.84 17.60
C ILE A 389 10.68 4.36 17.85
N GLN A 390 9.80 4.05 18.80
CA GLN A 390 9.32 2.69 19.02
C GLN A 390 8.37 2.28 17.88
N VAL A 391 8.70 1.20 17.17
CA VAL A 391 7.84 0.62 16.14
C VAL A 391 6.92 -0.40 16.80
N ALA A 392 5.63 -0.08 16.90
CA ALA A 392 4.63 -0.92 17.56
C ALA A 392 3.21 -0.47 17.17
N GLY A 393 2.21 -1.30 17.48
CA GLY A 393 0.79 -0.93 17.46
C GLY A 393 -0.07 -1.61 16.39
N ASP A 394 0.52 -2.29 15.39
CA ASP A 394 -0.25 -3.21 14.55
C ASP A 394 -0.43 -4.57 15.26
N PRO A 395 -1.65 -5.10 15.41
CA PRO A 395 -1.87 -6.33 16.15
C PRO A 395 -1.07 -7.52 15.60
N GLY A 396 -0.24 -8.15 16.43
CA GLY A 396 0.58 -9.30 16.04
C GLY A 396 1.88 -8.93 15.31
N TYR A 397 2.24 -7.65 15.28
CA TYR A 397 3.54 -7.19 14.79
C TYR A 397 4.70 -7.77 15.60
N GLU A 398 4.51 -8.01 16.90
CA GLU A 398 5.53 -8.54 17.81
C GLU A 398 6.04 -9.91 17.34
N ARG A 399 5.15 -10.73 16.80
CA ARG A 399 5.51 -12.01 16.19
C ARG A 399 6.37 -11.81 14.95
N THR A 400 5.99 -10.89 14.06
CA THR A 400 6.76 -10.58 12.85
C THR A 400 8.12 -9.97 13.21
N LEU A 401 8.20 -9.14 14.24
CA LEU A 401 9.47 -8.61 14.73
C LEU A 401 10.39 -9.74 15.20
N LYS A 402 9.85 -10.69 15.98
CA LYS A 402 10.60 -11.88 16.39
C LYS A 402 11.06 -12.71 15.19
N GLU A 403 10.21 -12.94 14.20
CA GLU A 403 10.60 -13.65 12.96
C GLU A 403 11.73 -12.92 12.21
N ILE A 404 11.72 -11.58 12.16
CA ILE A 404 12.81 -10.78 11.57
C ILE A 404 14.10 -10.88 12.40
N GLU A 405 14.01 -10.95 13.73
CA GLU A 405 15.17 -11.11 14.62
C GLU A 405 15.76 -12.52 14.56
N ASP A 406 14.90 -13.54 14.45
CA ASP A 406 15.28 -14.96 14.35
C ASP A 406 15.89 -15.28 12.97
N ASP A 407 15.41 -14.64 11.89
CA ASP A 407 15.97 -14.72 10.53
C ASP A 407 17.28 -13.91 10.39
N GLY A 408 17.92 -13.56 11.51
CA GLY A 408 19.07 -12.68 11.70
C GLY A 408 20.38 -13.12 11.03
N ASP A 409 20.32 -13.42 9.74
CA ASP A 409 21.46 -13.34 8.86
C ASP A 409 21.90 -11.87 8.78
N ASP A 410 23.16 -11.63 9.12
CA ASP A 410 23.79 -10.31 8.98
C ASP A 410 23.54 -9.81 7.56
N MET A 411 22.82 -8.68 7.43
CA MET A 411 22.71 -7.99 6.14
C MET A 411 24.10 -7.82 5.56
N THR A 412 24.30 -8.40 4.39
CA THR A 412 25.57 -8.27 3.71
C THR A 412 25.80 -6.79 3.33
N PRO A 413 27.06 -6.34 3.23
CA PRO A 413 27.36 -5.00 2.74
C PRO A 413 26.72 -4.72 1.36
N GLU A 414 26.65 -5.73 0.49
CA GLU A 414 26.00 -5.63 -0.82
C GLU A 414 24.48 -5.34 -0.71
N GLU A 415 23.79 -5.99 0.23
CA GLU A 415 22.37 -5.71 0.48
C GLU A 415 22.16 -4.33 1.09
N THR A 416 23.05 -3.91 1.97
CA THR A 416 23.01 -2.54 2.52
C THR A 416 23.13 -1.51 1.39
N GLU A 417 24.07 -1.70 0.45
CA GLU A 417 24.25 -0.81 -0.71
C GLU A 417 23.02 -0.80 -1.63
N LYS A 418 22.34 -1.95 -1.80
CA LYS A 418 21.08 -2.02 -2.58
C LYS A 418 20.05 -1.01 -2.06
N TRP A 419 19.92 -0.91 -0.73
CA TRP A 419 18.93 -0.06 -0.09
C TRP A 419 19.31 1.42 -0.06
N GLU A 420 20.57 1.79 -0.31
CA GLU A 420 20.98 3.19 -0.46
C GLU A 420 20.38 3.87 -1.71
N LYS A 421 19.93 3.08 -2.69
CA LYS A 421 19.26 3.58 -3.90
C LYS A 421 17.98 4.32 -3.53
N THR A 422 17.59 5.27 -4.40
CA THR A 422 16.31 5.98 -4.26
C THR A 422 15.22 5.25 -5.03
N LEU A 423 13.96 5.37 -4.57
CA LEU A 423 12.80 4.84 -5.29
C LEU A 423 12.77 5.30 -6.75
N THR A 424 13.15 6.55 -7.05
CA THR A 424 13.09 7.07 -8.42
C THR A 424 14.02 6.32 -9.39
N VAL A 425 15.19 5.88 -8.91
CA VAL A 425 16.13 5.10 -9.71
C VAL A 425 15.57 3.71 -9.97
N GLN A 426 15.15 3.00 -8.91
CA GLN A 426 14.65 1.64 -9.03
C GLN A 426 13.32 1.56 -9.79
N LEU A 427 12.42 2.53 -9.59
CA LEU A 427 11.19 2.64 -10.38
C LEU A 427 11.48 2.88 -11.87
N GLY A 428 12.60 3.52 -12.21
CA GLY A 428 13.05 3.67 -13.59
C GLY A 428 13.51 2.35 -14.22
N ALA A 429 14.26 1.55 -13.47
CA ALA A 429 14.67 0.20 -13.87
C ALA A 429 13.43 -0.70 -14.05
N TYR A 430 12.58 -0.76 -13.03
CA TYR A 430 11.30 -1.48 -13.04
C TYR A 430 10.44 -1.12 -14.26
N LYS A 431 10.31 0.17 -14.56
CA LYS A 431 9.60 0.65 -15.76
C LYS A 431 10.20 0.16 -17.05
N SER A 432 11.52 0.14 -17.15
CA SER A 432 12.22 -0.26 -18.37
C SER A 432 12.03 -1.76 -18.64
N GLU A 433 11.97 -2.55 -17.57
CA GLU A 433 11.79 -4.00 -17.61
C GLU A 433 10.34 -4.40 -17.90
N TYR A 434 9.36 -3.84 -17.17
CA TYR A 434 7.97 -4.30 -17.22
C TYR A 434 7.04 -3.49 -18.12
N ALA A 435 7.43 -2.29 -18.59
CA ALA A 435 6.58 -1.55 -19.54
C ALA A 435 6.43 -2.24 -20.91
N PRO A 436 7.47 -2.92 -21.47
CA PRO A 436 7.32 -3.66 -22.73
C PRO A 436 6.42 -4.90 -22.61
N SER A 437 6.48 -5.59 -21.48
CA SER A 437 5.87 -6.90 -21.21
C SER A 437 4.65 -6.78 -20.30
N ARG A 438 3.67 -5.94 -20.66
CA ARG A 438 2.38 -6.02 -19.98
C ARG A 438 1.74 -7.36 -20.30
N GLY A 439 1.67 -8.24 -19.30
CA GLY A 439 0.98 -9.52 -19.37
C GLY A 439 -0.48 -9.39 -19.82
N TYR A 440 -1.12 -10.55 -20.04
CA TYR A 440 -2.52 -10.75 -20.42
C TYR A 440 -3.20 -9.60 -21.20
N GLY A 441 -2.85 -9.47 -22.48
CA GLY A 441 -3.67 -8.75 -23.46
C GLY A 441 -3.51 -7.22 -23.51
N GLY A 442 -2.59 -6.65 -22.74
CA GLY A 442 -2.23 -5.24 -22.86
C GLY A 442 -1.32 -5.01 -24.07
N ASN A 443 -1.75 -4.20 -25.04
CA ASN A 443 -0.80 -3.63 -26.00
C ASN A 443 0.18 -2.75 -25.23
N GLY A 444 1.47 -3.15 -25.23
CA GLY A 444 2.58 -2.55 -24.47
C GLY A 444 2.39 -1.07 -24.14
N GLY A 445 2.26 -0.79 -22.85
CA GLY A 445 1.94 0.53 -22.34
C GLY A 445 2.37 0.60 -20.89
N SER A 446 3.16 1.63 -20.58
CA SER A 446 3.68 2.06 -19.27
C SER A 446 3.20 1.31 -18.03
N VAL A 447 4.11 0.97 -17.12
CA VAL A 447 3.81 0.67 -15.70
C VAL A 447 2.81 1.67 -15.11
N GLY A 448 1.83 1.18 -14.35
CA GLY A 448 0.69 1.94 -13.81
C GLY A 448 -0.41 2.21 -14.85
N GLY A 449 -1.56 2.70 -14.41
CA GLY A 449 -2.71 3.01 -15.27
C GLY A 449 -4.03 2.55 -14.70
N SER A 450 -4.94 2.16 -15.58
CA SER A 450 -6.32 1.75 -15.26
C SER A 450 -6.77 0.55 -16.11
N ASN A 451 -5.84 -0.33 -16.47
CA ASN A 451 -6.14 -1.46 -17.36
C ASN A 451 -6.94 -2.54 -16.63
N PHE A 452 -6.74 -2.64 -15.31
CA PHE A 452 -7.46 -3.57 -14.46
C PHE A 452 -8.64 -2.92 -13.73
N ASP A 453 -8.95 -1.65 -14.05
CA ASP A 453 -10.12 -0.95 -13.54
C ASP A 453 -11.40 -1.49 -14.20
N ILE A 454 -12.10 -2.38 -13.47
CA ILE A 454 -13.35 -2.99 -13.91
C ILE A 454 -14.46 -1.96 -14.19
N THR A 455 -14.38 -0.76 -13.61
CA THR A 455 -15.36 0.30 -13.85
C THR A 455 -15.20 0.91 -15.24
N MET A 456 -13.97 0.90 -15.77
CA MET A 456 -13.62 1.37 -17.11
C MET A 456 -13.83 0.31 -18.19
N MET A 457 -13.91 -0.97 -17.82
CA MET A 457 -14.22 -2.05 -18.75
C MET A 457 -15.63 -1.90 -19.36
N SER A 458 -15.81 -2.34 -20.60
CA SER A 458 -17.15 -2.47 -21.17
C SER A 458 -17.97 -3.55 -20.44
N ALA A 459 -19.30 -3.49 -20.56
CA ALA A 459 -20.16 -4.54 -19.99
C ALA A 459 -19.83 -5.94 -20.56
N ALA A 460 -19.43 -6.02 -21.83
CA ALA A 460 -19.03 -7.27 -22.49
C ALA A 460 -17.71 -7.81 -21.93
N GLU A 461 -16.73 -6.95 -21.67
CA GLU A 461 -15.46 -7.34 -21.03
C GLU A 461 -15.68 -7.76 -19.59
N ARG A 462 -16.42 -6.97 -18.79
CA ARG A 462 -16.79 -7.37 -17.42
C ARG A 462 -17.47 -8.72 -17.37
N LYS A 463 -18.30 -9.06 -18.37
CA LYS A 463 -18.98 -10.37 -18.44
C LYS A 463 -17.98 -11.53 -18.55
N LYS A 464 -16.81 -11.33 -19.19
CA LYS A 464 -15.75 -12.35 -19.27
C LYS A 464 -15.13 -12.68 -17.90
N TYR A 465 -15.21 -11.74 -16.96
CA TYR A 465 -14.64 -11.86 -15.62
C TYR A 465 -15.68 -12.16 -14.51
N ARG A 466 -16.97 -12.31 -14.87
CA ARG A 466 -18.00 -12.73 -13.91
C ARG A 466 -18.01 -14.25 -13.79
N LEU A 467 -18.04 -14.76 -12.56
CA LEU A 467 -18.29 -16.19 -12.28
C LEU A 467 -19.60 -16.62 -12.97
N GLY A 468 -19.54 -17.72 -13.73
CA GLY A 468 -20.71 -18.34 -14.36
C GLY A 468 -20.94 -18.04 -15.85
N SER A 469 -20.06 -17.31 -16.53
CA SER A 469 -20.20 -17.10 -17.99
C SER A 469 -19.62 -18.22 -18.85
N GLY A 470 -19.02 -19.25 -18.26
CA GLY A 470 -18.53 -20.44 -18.95
C GLY A 470 -19.44 -21.64 -18.71
N LEU A 471 -20.15 -22.06 -19.76
CA LEU A 471 -20.84 -23.34 -19.95
C LEU A 471 -21.96 -23.70 -18.96
N MET A 472 -23.19 -23.28 -19.31
CA MET A 472 -24.26 -24.26 -19.55
C MET A 472 -24.48 -24.38 -21.05
#